data_AF-A0A0M9EM26-F1
#
_entry.id   AF-A0A0M9EM26-F1
#
_cell.length_a   1.000
_cell.length_b   1.000
_cell.length_c   1.000
_cell.angle_alpha   90.00
_cell.angle_beta   90.00
_cell.angle_gamma   90.00
#
_symmetry.space_group_name_H-M   'P 1'
#
loop_
_entity.id
_entity.type
_entity.pdbx_description
1 polymer ?
#
loop_
_entity_poly.entity_id
_entity_poly.type
_entity_poly.pdbx_seq_one_letter_code
_entity_poly.pdbx_strand_id
1 'polypeptide(L)'
;MASTTTNINNNTSPAEENVTLSSTPTSPSMPPKNEIEPPDDHVAAARGPPPLPYNLREHKIMIFLFWMLILTECTLIPIIFYFCIANLTDMRPGAMFAIITAMFGFISGGEYGLRGLRLAMKKDTYRPLFGAGRWSFDTVHLVLGQPYFVMTALMIGFSIPDPPLMRGLSIIMPVGILMVTIYMMWTGIAHHFGWHLRHHRLSSHVVGQVYPPLTFCIMEDITACDGGGGKEYREAALKRYNASPRFRRMLVEMLWGWAITGS
;
A
#
# COMPACT_ATOMS: atom_id res chain seq x y z
N MET A 1 72.18 52.17 -6.95
CA MET A 1 70.93 52.94 -7.02
C MET A 1 70.24 52.74 -5.68
N ALA A 2 70.57 53.52 -4.64
CA ALA A 2 70.05 54.87 -4.34
C ALA A 2 68.52 54.83 -4.17
N SER A 3 67.84 55.27 -3.11
CA SER A 3 68.13 55.90 -1.81
C SER A 3 66.81 55.79 -1.01
N THR A 4 66.81 55.39 0.26
CA THR A 4 66.59 56.23 1.46
C THR A 4 65.23 56.96 1.56
N THR A 5 64.64 56.87 2.78
CA THR A 5 63.92 57.93 3.55
C THR A 5 62.39 57.88 3.51
N THR A 6 61.67 57.41 4.55
CA THR A 6 61.21 58.04 5.82
C THR A 6 59.89 58.83 5.72
N ASN A 7 59.16 58.79 6.84
CA ASN A 7 58.14 59.71 7.39
C ASN A 7 56.66 59.33 7.15
N ILE A 8 55.88 58.99 8.19
CA ILE A 8 55.50 59.68 9.46
C ILE A 8 54.28 60.59 9.28
N ASN A 9 53.33 60.42 10.22
CA ASN A 9 52.29 61.34 10.67
C ASN A 9 51.08 61.56 9.76
N ASN A 10 49.90 61.94 10.24
CA ASN A 10 49.16 61.90 11.52
C ASN A 10 47.96 62.80 11.23
N ASN A 11 46.86 62.60 11.95
CA ASN A 11 45.82 63.62 12.20
C ASN A 11 44.94 63.96 10.96
N THR A 12 43.65 64.29 11.04
CA THR A 12 42.82 64.76 12.15
C THR A 12 41.36 64.71 11.67
N SER A 13 40.45 64.36 12.57
CA SER A 13 39.02 64.76 12.69
C SER A 13 38.70 66.24 12.31
N PRO A 14 37.45 66.76 12.47
CA PRO A 14 36.10 66.18 12.61
C PRO A 14 35.03 66.96 11.76
N ALA A 15 33.75 66.70 12.05
CA ALA A 15 32.65 67.69 12.10
C ALA A 15 32.02 68.11 10.75
N GLU A 16 30.73 68.39 10.63
CA GLU A 16 29.54 68.38 11.48
C GLU A 16 28.37 68.70 10.54
N GLU A 17 27.15 68.26 10.91
CA GLU A 17 25.87 68.90 10.60
C GLU A 17 25.44 69.02 9.10
N ASN A 18 24.16 68.96 8.72
CA ASN A 18 22.96 69.31 9.44
C ASN A 18 21.71 68.66 8.81
N VAL A 19 20.68 68.58 9.65
CA VAL A 19 19.33 68.05 9.40
C VAL A 19 18.48 69.04 8.60
N THR A 20 17.66 68.56 7.65
CA THR A 20 16.43 69.27 7.25
C THR A 20 15.30 68.29 6.90
N LEU A 21 14.23 68.33 7.71
CA LEU A 21 12.90 67.76 7.44
C LEU A 21 12.06 68.78 6.64
N SER A 22 11.25 68.36 5.66
CA SER A 22 9.82 68.75 5.50
C SER A 22 9.16 68.27 4.18
N SER A 23 8.11 67.43 4.30
CA SER A 23 6.77 67.48 3.64
C SER A 23 6.65 67.56 2.09
N THR A 24 5.98 66.70 1.30
CA THR A 24 4.58 66.18 1.28
C THR A 24 4.42 65.26 0.00
N PRO A 25 3.23 64.82 -0.48
CA PRO A 25 2.56 63.55 -0.19
C PRO A 25 2.34 62.65 -1.43
N THR A 26 2.38 61.32 -1.31
CA THR A 26 1.66 60.42 -2.25
C THR A 26 1.29 59.12 -1.55
N SER A 27 0.00 58.79 -1.55
CA SER A 27 -0.54 57.46 -1.23
C SER A 27 -1.32 56.99 -2.47
N PRO A 28 -1.62 55.70 -2.70
CA PRO A 28 -1.26 54.49 -1.96
C PRO A 28 -0.69 53.36 -2.87
N SER A 29 0.09 52.42 -2.34
CA SER A 29 0.22 51.11 -2.98
C SER A 29 0.53 50.03 -1.93
N MET A 30 -0.41 49.09 -1.79
CA MET A 30 -0.23 47.88 -0.99
C MET A 30 0.89 47.02 -1.59
N PRO A 31 1.82 46.48 -0.79
CA PRO A 31 2.72 45.45 -1.29
C PRO A 31 1.93 44.14 -1.55
N PRO A 32 2.21 43.43 -2.65
CA PRO A 32 1.50 42.22 -3.01
C PRO A 32 1.82 41.10 -2.01
N LYS A 33 0.76 40.63 -1.36
CA LYS A 33 0.74 39.38 -0.62
C LYS A 33 0.68 38.24 -1.64
N ASN A 34 1.81 37.55 -1.84
CA ASN A 34 1.94 36.11 -2.16
C ASN A 34 3.25 35.87 -2.91
N GLU A 35 4.36 35.92 -2.18
CA GLU A 35 5.54 35.16 -2.56
C GLU A 35 5.32 33.75 -2.02
N ILE A 36 5.21 32.78 -2.92
CA ILE A 36 5.04 31.36 -2.59
C ILE A 36 6.40 30.89 -2.07
N GLU A 37 6.56 30.96 -0.77
CA GLU A 37 7.67 30.38 -0.04
C GLU A 37 7.61 28.84 -0.20
N PRO A 38 8.73 28.16 -0.51
CA PRO A 38 8.76 26.70 -0.56
C PRO A 38 8.33 26.13 0.79
N PRO A 39 7.61 25.00 0.85
CA PRO A 39 7.04 24.53 2.09
C PRO A 39 8.16 24.18 3.08
N ASP A 40 8.27 24.98 4.15
CA ASP A 40 9.11 24.70 5.30
C ASP A 40 8.72 23.33 5.88
N ASP A 41 9.50 22.32 5.54
CA ASP A 41 9.39 20.95 6.10
C ASP A 41 9.46 20.95 7.64
N HIS A 42 9.98 22.03 8.23
CA HIS A 42 10.10 22.23 9.67
C HIS A 42 8.80 22.66 10.37
N VAL A 43 7.84 23.27 9.67
CA VAL A 43 6.55 23.72 10.27
C VAL A 43 5.47 22.63 10.21
N ALA A 44 5.56 21.70 9.24
CA ALA A 44 4.64 20.57 9.12
C ALA A 44 4.78 19.57 10.28
N ALA A 45 5.94 19.50 10.94
CA ALA A 45 6.17 18.64 12.10
C ALA A 45 5.33 19.00 13.33
N ALA A 46 4.80 20.23 13.42
CA ALA A 46 4.03 20.71 14.56
C ALA A 46 2.51 20.42 14.48
N ARG A 47 1.98 20.01 13.31
CA ARG A 47 0.54 19.77 13.09
C ARG A 47 0.24 18.33 12.70
N GLY A 48 0.43 17.40 13.64
CA GLY A 48 -0.05 16.03 13.51
C GLY A 48 0.72 15.15 12.51
N PRO A 49 0.35 13.86 12.39
CA PRO A 49 1.00 12.95 11.44
C PRO A 49 0.74 13.41 10.00
N PRO A 50 1.69 13.17 9.06
CA PRO A 50 1.55 13.61 7.68
C PRO A 50 0.25 13.06 7.06
N PRO A 51 -0.52 13.91 6.35
CA PRO A 51 -1.81 13.51 5.80
C PRO A 51 -1.63 12.46 4.69
N LEU A 52 -2.57 11.54 4.61
CA LEU A 52 -2.66 10.61 3.48
C LEU A 52 -3.48 11.29 2.37
N PRO A 53 -3.02 11.31 1.11
CA PRO A 53 -3.74 11.94 0.00
C PRO A 53 -4.99 11.17 -0.44
N TYR A 54 -5.39 10.14 0.32
CA TYR A 54 -6.47 9.22 -0.04
C TYR A 54 -7.60 9.27 0.99
N ASN A 55 -8.80 9.62 0.53
CA ASN A 55 -9.99 9.68 1.36
C ASN A 55 -10.89 8.47 1.11
N LEU A 56 -10.88 7.52 2.04
CA LEU A 56 -11.73 6.33 2.01
C LEU A 56 -13.23 6.67 2.05
N ARG A 57 -13.60 7.85 2.56
CA ARG A 57 -15.02 8.25 2.70
C ARG A 57 -15.71 8.52 1.38
N GLU A 58 -14.95 8.90 0.36
CA GLU A 58 -15.46 9.19 -0.99
C GLU A 58 -15.73 7.89 -1.78
N HIS A 59 -15.05 6.80 -1.41
CA HIS A 59 -15.12 5.52 -2.11
C HIS A 59 -16.05 4.50 -1.45
N LYS A 60 -16.88 4.90 -0.48
CA LYS A 60 -17.74 3.99 0.31
C LYS A 60 -18.70 3.15 -0.55
N ILE A 61 -19.26 3.73 -1.62
CA ILE A 61 -20.18 3.02 -2.51
C ILE A 61 -19.42 1.95 -3.29
N MET A 62 -18.23 2.25 -3.80
CA MET A 62 -17.40 1.27 -4.50
C MET A 62 -16.97 0.14 -3.56
N ILE A 63 -16.56 0.47 -2.33
CA ILE A 63 -16.23 -0.51 -1.30
C ILE A 63 -17.46 -1.37 -0.97
N PHE A 64 -18.63 -0.77 -0.81
CA PHE A 64 -19.87 -1.50 -0.53
C PHE A 64 -20.25 -2.46 -1.66
N LEU A 65 -20.23 -1.98 -2.91
CA LEU A 65 -20.52 -2.80 -4.09
C LEU A 65 -19.52 -3.95 -4.23
N PHE A 66 -18.25 -3.70 -3.99
CA PHE A 66 -17.19 -4.70 -3.98
C PHE A 66 -17.47 -5.81 -2.95
N TRP A 67 -17.75 -5.44 -1.70
CA TRP A 67 -18.09 -6.42 -0.66
C TRP A 67 -19.37 -7.19 -0.98
N MET A 68 -20.39 -6.52 -1.51
CA MET A 68 -21.63 -7.19 -1.93
C MET A 68 -21.38 -8.18 -3.08
N LEU A 69 -20.52 -7.83 -4.03
CA LEU A 69 -20.16 -8.67 -5.16
C LEU A 69 -19.39 -9.92 -4.68
N ILE A 70 -18.43 -9.75 -3.76
CA ILE A 70 -17.71 -10.87 -3.14
C ILE A 70 -18.66 -11.78 -2.35
N LEU A 71 -19.55 -11.21 -1.53
CA LEU A 71 -20.53 -12.01 -0.79
C LEU A 71 -21.45 -12.79 -1.71
N THR A 72 -21.91 -12.16 -2.80
CA THR A 72 -22.75 -12.80 -3.82
C THR A 72 -22.00 -13.94 -4.50
N GLU A 73 -20.74 -13.74 -4.85
CA GLU A 73 -19.89 -14.76 -5.45
C GLU A 73 -19.62 -15.93 -4.50
N CYS A 74 -19.32 -15.66 -3.22
CA CYS A 74 -18.97 -16.70 -2.28
C CYS A 74 -20.17 -17.52 -1.79
N THR A 75 -21.39 -16.96 -1.83
CA THR A 75 -22.58 -17.60 -1.25
C THR A 75 -23.66 -17.89 -2.27
N LEU A 76 -24.09 -16.89 -3.04
CA LEU A 76 -25.29 -17.00 -3.88
C LEU A 76 -25.02 -17.79 -5.16
N ILE A 77 -23.91 -17.50 -5.86
CA ILE A 77 -23.57 -18.16 -7.13
C ILE A 77 -23.42 -19.68 -6.97
N PRO A 78 -22.66 -20.22 -5.99
CA PRO A 78 -22.49 -21.65 -5.85
C PRO A 78 -23.80 -22.39 -5.53
N ILE A 79 -24.66 -21.78 -4.71
CA ILE A 79 -25.97 -22.34 -4.34
C ILE A 79 -26.89 -22.41 -5.55
N ILE A 80 -27.03 -21.29 -6.28
CA ILE A 80 -27.88 -21.23 -7.48
C ILE A 80 -27.38 -22.24 -8.51
N PHE A 81 -26.08 -22.28 -8.81
CA PHE A 81 -25.52 -23.20 -9.80
C PHE A 81 -25.71 -24.66 -9.38
N TYR A 82 -25.53 -24.98 -8.10
CA TYR A 82 -25.78 -26.33 -7.60
C TYR A 82 -27.22 -26.79 -7.86
N PHE A 83 -28.21 -25.99 -7.44
CA PHE A 83 -29.62 -26.36 -7.64
C PHE A 83 -30.04 -26.34 -9.11
N CYS A 84 -29.54 -25.40 -9.92
CA CYS A 84 -29.82 -25.38 -11.34
C CYS A 84 -29.27 -26.63 -12.05
N ILE A 85 -27.99 -26.95 -11.88
CA ILE A 85 -27.39 -28.11 -12.57
C ILE A 85 -27.97 -29.42 -12.04
N ALA A 86 -28.20 -29.54 -10.73
CA ALA A 86 -28.74 -30.75 -10.14
C ALA A 86 -30.17 -31.08 -10.58
N ASN A 87 -31.01 -30.07 -10.86
CA ASN A 87 -32.40 -30.30 -11.26
C ASN A 87 -32.62 -30.25 -12.78
N LEU A 88 -31.76 -29.56 -13.54
CA LEU A 88 -31.92 -29.41 -14.98
C LEU A 88 -31.06 -30.38 -15.81
N THR A 89 -30.09 -31.11 -15.22
CA THR A 89 -29.17 -31.95 -16.01
C THR A 89 -28.67 -33.18 -15.25
N ASP A 90 -28.57 -34.32 -15.96
CA ASP A 90 -28.03 -35.59 -15.45
C ASP A 90 -26.50 -35.68 -15.57
N MET A 91 -25.77 -34.66 -15.12
CA MET A 91 -24.31 -34.66 -15.19
C MET A 91 -23.66 -35.42 -14.04
N ARG A 92 -22.48 -35.99 -14.32
CA ARG A 92 -21.61 -36.59 -13.31
C ARG A 92 -21.32 -35.57 -12.19
N PRO A 93 -21.40 -35.96 -10.89
CA PRO A 93 -21.17 -35.04 -9.77
C PRO A 93 -19.83 -34.29 -9.85
N GLY A 94 -18.77 -34.96 -10.30
CA GLY A 94 -17.46 -34.32 -10.49
C GLY A 94 -17.48 -33.15 -11.49
N ALA A 95 -18.26 -33.26 -12.57
CA ALA A 95 -18.40 -32.17 -13.56
C ALA A 95 -19.20 -30.99 -12.99
N MET A 96 -20.25 -31.27 -12.22
CA MET A 96 -21.03 -30.25 -11.52
C MET A 96 -20.14 -29.44 -10.55
N PHE A 97 -19.35 -30.12 -9.71
CA PHE A 97 -18.43 -29.45 -8.78
C PHE A 97 -17.34 -28.66 -9.51
N ALA A 98 -16.77 -29.19 -10.58
CA ALA A 98 -15.78 -28.46 -11.38
C ALA A 98 -16.34 -27.15 -11.96
N ILE A 99 -17.58 -27.16 -12.48
CA ILE A 99 -18.25 -25.95 -13.02
C ILE A 99 -18.52 -24.93 -11.91
N ILE A 100 -19.12 -25.37 -10.81
CA ILE A 100 -19.42 -24.50 -9.66
C ILE A 100 -18.14 -23.85 -9.14
N THR A 101 -17.06 -24.63 -9.06
CA THR A 101 -15.81 -24.13 -8.50
C THR A 101 -14.99 -23.30 -9.50
N ALA A 102 -15.18 -23.49 -10.81
CA ALA A 102 -14.64 -22.57 -11.82
C ALA A 102 -15.32 -21.19 -11.80
N MET A 103 -16.60 -21.13 -11.39
CA MET A 103 -17.32 -19.87 -11.17
C MET A 103 -16.91 -19.20 -9.86
N PHE A 104 -16.52 -20.00 -8.86
CA PHE A 104 -15.99 -19.52 -7.59
C PHE A 104 -14.58 -18.96 -7.78
N GLY A 105 -14.42 -17.64 -7.68
CA GLY A 105 -13.14 -16.96 -7.86
C GLY A 105 -12.99 -16.22 -9.19
N PHE A 106 -14.09 -16.03 -9.92
CA PHE A 106 -14.13 -15.20 -11.11
C PHE A 106 -13.90 -13.72 -10.79
N ILE A 107 -14.58 -13.17 -9.77
CA ILE A 107 -14.43 -11.76 -9.39
C ILE A 107 -13.11 -11.57 -8.64
N SER A 108 -12.90 -12.34 -7.57
CA SER A 108 -11.66 -12.23 -6.78
C SER A 108 -10.39 -12.58 -7.59
N GLY A 109 -10.45 -13.60 -8.45
CA GLY A 109 -9.37 -13.93 -9.39
C GLY A 109 -9.21 -12.90 -10.51
N GLY A 110 -10.31 -12.31 -10.98
CA GLY A 110 -10.31 -11.22 -11.96
C GLY A 110 -9.60 -9.97 -11.44
N GLU A 111 -9.86 -9.58 -10.20
CA GLU A 111 -9.18 -8.45 -9.55
C GLU A 111 -7.72 -8.75 -9.24
N TYR A 112 -7.43 -9.97 -8.78
CA TYR A 112 -6.06 -10.45 -8.61
C TYR A 112 -5.27 -10.39 -9.92
N GLY A 113 -5.89 -10.80 -11.03
CA GLY A 113 -5.33 -10.71 -12.38
C GLY A 113 -5.18 -9.27 -12.86
N LEU A 114 -6.17 -8.41 -12.62
CA LEU A 114 -6.12 -6.99 -12.97
C LEU A 114 -5.03 -6.26 -12.21
N ARG A 115 -4.80 -6.60 -10.93
CA ARG A 115 -3.66 -6.12 -10.15
C ARG A 115 -2.34 -6.56 -10.78
N GLY A 116 -2.21 -7.84 -11.11
CA GLY A 116 -1.04 -8.37 -11.83
C GLY A 116 -0.78 -7.63 -13.14
N LEU A 117 -1.85 -7.34 -13.90
CA LEU A 117 -1.77 -6.58 -15.14
C LEU A 117 -1.36 -5.13 -14.91
N ARG A 118 -1.96 -4.42 -13.95
CA ARG A 118 -1.60 -3.03 -13.59
C ARG A 118 -0.12 -2.91 -13.20
N LEU A 119 0.45 -3.93 -12.55
CA LEU A 119 1.88 -4.00 -12.23
C LEU A 119 2.76 -4.32 -13.46
N ALA A 120 2.29 -5.21 -14.34
CA ALA A 120 2.99 -5.61 -15.56
C ALA A 120 2.94 -4.55 -16.68
N MET A 121 2.02 -3.58 -16.59
CA MET A 121 1.90 -2.47 -17.53
C MET A 121 3.20 -1.65 -17.58
N LYS A 122 3.48 -1.08 -18.76
CA LYS A 122 4.67 -0.23 -18.98
C LYS A 122 4.62 1.07 -18.17
N LYS A 123 3.42 1.55 -17.83
CA LYS A 123 3.22 2.76 -17.02
C LYS A 123 3.50 2.43 -15.55
N ASP A 124 4.38 3.23 -14.94
CA ASP A 124 4.92 2.99 -13.60
C ASP A 124 4.09 3.68 -12.49
N THR A 125 2.76 3.67 -12.62
CA THR A 125 1.83 4.40 -11.73
C THR A 125 1.55 3.63 -10.44
N TYR A 126 1.52 2.30 -10.51
CA TYR A 126 1.08 1.40 -9.43
C TYR A 126 2.16 0.45 -8.94
N ARG A 127 3.43 0.68 -9.30
CA ARG A 127 4.52 -0.21 -8.93
C ARG A 127 5.06 0.11 -7.52
N PRO A 128 5.60 -0.87 -6.78
CA PRO A 128 6.26 -0.59 -5.52
C PRO A 128 7.42 0.42 -5.66
N LEU A 129 7.71 1.12 -4.57
CA LEU A 129 8.74 2.16 -4.56
C LEU A 129 10.17 1.61 -4.72
N PHE A 130 11.13 2.53 -4.91
CA PHE A 130 12.58 2.26 -4.98
C PHE A 130 13.01 1.31 -6.12
N GLY A 131 12.73 1.70 -7.37
CA GLY A 131 13.36 1.06 -8.55
C GLY A 131 12.82 -0.34 -8.87
N ALA A 132 11.58 -0.64 -8.48
CA ALA A 132 10.89 -1.86 -8.86
C ALA A 132 10.92 -2.12 -10.39
N GLY A 133 11.28 -3.34 -10.80
CA GLY A 133 11.21 -3.77 -12.18
C GLY A 133 9.77 -4.07 -12.63
N ARG A 134 9.54 -4.23 -13.94
CA ARG A 134 8.20 -4.45 -14.52
C ARG A 134 7.50 -5.74 -14.05
N TRP A 135 8.28 -6.67 -13.50
CA TRP A 135 7.81 -7.95 -12.96
C TRP A 135 7.93 -8.03 -11.44
N SER A 136 8.17 -6.90 -10.77
CA SER A 136 8.20 -6.87 -9.32
C SER A 136 6.78 -6.87 -8.78
N PHE A 137 6.28 -8.05 -8.46
CA PHE A 137 5.01 -8.24 -7.78
C PHE A 137 4.98 -7.54 -6.42
N ASP A 138 3.81 -7.08 -6.03
CA ASP A 138 3.55 -6.51 -4.71
C ASP A 138 3.38 -7.62 -3.66
N THR A 139 3.40 -7.24 -2.38
CA THR A 139 3.39 -8.22 -1.29
C THR A 139 2.07 -8.99 -1.29
N VAL A 140 0.96 -8.30 -1.56
CA VAL A 140 -0.36 -8.94 -1.60
C VAL A 140 -0.46 -9.95 -2.75
N HIS A 141 0.18 -9.71 -3.90
CA HIS A 141 0.23 -10.69 -4.98
C HIS A 141 1.06 -11.92 -4.61
N LEU A 142 2.20 -11.74 -3.92
CA LEU A 142 2.98 -12.87 -3.44
C LEU A 142 2.25 -13.67 -2.35
N VAL A 143 1.59 -12.98 -1.41
CA VAL A 143 0.89 -13.62 -0.28
C VAL A 143 -0.41 -14.29 -0.70
N LEU A 144 -1.19 -13.71 -1.61
CA LEU A 144 -2.43 -14.33 -2.08
C LEU A 144 -2.20 -15.36 -3.19
N GLY A 145 -1.13 -15.22 -3.98
CA GLY A 145 -0.83 -16.13 -5.09
C GLY A 145 -0.59 -17.57 -4.64
N GLN A 146 0.12 -17.77 -3.53
CA GLN A 146 0.39 -19.10 -2.99
C GLN A 146 -0.90 -19.84 -2.54
N PRO A 147 -1.77 -19.26 -1.70
CA PRO A 147 -3.09 -19.81 -1.38
C PRO A 147 -3.92 -20.10 -2.62
N TYR A 148 -4.04 -19.15 -3.57
CA TYR A 148 -4.84 -19.38 -4.78
C TYR A 148 -4.33 -20.57 -5.59
N PHE A 149 -3.01 -20.69 -5.75
CA PHE A 149 -2.41 -21.82 -6.46
C PHE A 149 -2.69 -23.15 -5.76
N VAL A 150 -2.45 -23.23 -4.45
CA VAL A 150 -2.67 -24.46 -3.67
C VAL A 150 -4.15 -24.84 -3.64
N MET A 151 -5.05 -23.88 -3.42
CA MET A 151 -6.49 -24.10 -3.42
C MET A 151 -6.98 -24.61 -4.78
N THR A 152 -6.51 -24.00 -5.87
CA THR A 152 -6.86 -24.44 -7.24
C THR A 152 -6.32 -25.85 -7.52
N ALA A 153 -5.11 -26.16 -7.09
CA ALA A 153 -4.53 -27.49 -7.26
C ALA A 153 -5.30 -28.57 -6.49
N LEU A 154 -5.67 -28.28 -5.22
CA LEU A 154 -6.48 -29.18 -4.39
C LEU A 154 -7.88 -29.38 -4.99
N MET A 155 -8.50 -28.31 -5.47
CA MET A 155 -9.79 -28.34 -6.14
C MET A 155 -9.79 -29.26 -7.37
N ILE A 156 -8.81 -29.08 -8.27
CA ILE A 156 -8.65 -29.94 -9.45
C ILE A 156 -8.38 -31.38 -9.00
N GLY A 157 -7.45 -31.58 -8.06
CA GLY A 157 -7.07 -32.91 -7.57
C GLY A 157 -8.22 -33.70 -6.95
N PHE A 158 -9.08 -33.04 -6.16
CA PHE A 158 -10.23 -33.69 -5.52
C PHE A 158 -11.44 -33.84 -6.43
N SER A 159 -11.50 -33.10 -7.54
CA SER A 159 -12.59 -33.18 -8.52
C SER A 159 -12.41 -34.30 -9.56
N ILE A 160 -11.21 -34.85 -9.73
CA ILE A 160 -10.91 -35.90 -10.71
C ILE A 160 -11.48 -37.29 -10.31
N PRO A 161 -11.31 -37.79 -9.07
CA PRO A 161 -11.71 -39.14 -8.69
C PRO A 161 -13.22 -39.41 -8.83
N ASP A 162 -13.56 -40.67 -9.11
CA ASP A 162 -14.91 -41.21 -9.12
C ASP A 162 -15.15 -42.14 -7.91
N PRO A 163 -16.02 -41.79 -6.93
CA PRO A 163 -16.73 -40.52 -6.73
C PRO A 163 -15.83 -39.38 -6.22
N PRO A 164 -16.24 -38.09 -6.37
CA PRO A 164 -15.44 -36.96 -5.92
C PRO A 164 -15.28 -36.97 -4.40
N LEU A 165 -14.08 -36.61 -3.93
CA LEU A 165 -13.74 -36.56 -2.52
C LEU A 165 -14.34 -35.31 -1.86
N MET A 166 -15.61 -35.39 -1.47
CA MET A 166 -16.36 -34.31 -0.81
C MET A 166 -15.63 -33.74 0.41
N ARG A 167 -14.99 -34.60 1.20
CA ARG A 167 -14.19 -34.20 2.38
C ARG A 167 -12.93 -33.39 2.00
N GLY A 168 -12.36 -33.68 0.83
CA GLY A 168 -11.24 -32.92 0.28
C GLY A 168 -11.67 -31.54 -0.20
N LEU A 169 -12.85 -31.43 -0.81
CA LEU A 169 -13.39 -30.15 -1.25
C LEU A 169 -13.72 -29.21 -0.08
N SER A 170 -14.17 -29.74 1.07
CA SER A 170 -14.50 -28.91 2.24
C SER A 170 -13.29 -28.32 2.97
N ILE A 171 -12.08 -28.88 2.77
CA ILE A 171 -10.85 -28.37 3.42
C ILE A 171 -10.14 -27.27 2.62
N ILE A 172 -10.57 -26.99 1.40
CA ILE A 172 -9.88 -26.04 0.50
C ILE A 172 -9.82 -24.63 1.10
N MET A 173 -10.96 -24.11 1.57
CA MET A 173 -11.05 -22.78 2.18
C MET A 173 -10.23 -22.66 3.48
N PRO A 174 -10.36 -23.57 4.48
CA PRO A 174 -9.55 -23.47 5.68
C PRO A 174 -8.05 -23.62 5.41
N VAL A 175 -7.63 -24.41 4.40
CA VAL A 175 -6.22 -24.46 3.99
C VAL A 175 -5.73 -23.10 3.47
N GLY A 176 -6.52 -22.43 2.65
CA GLY A 176 -6.19 -21.08 2.15
C GLY A 176 -6.03 -20.07 3.28
N ILE A 177 -6.96 -20.06 4.23
CA ILE A 177 -6.91 -19.19 5.42
C ILE A 177 -5.66 -19.50 6.25
N LEU A 178 -5.41 -20.78 6.56
CA LEU A 178 -4.23 -21.19 7.34
C LEU A 178 -2.91 -20.76 6.69
N MET A 179 -2.79 -20.87 5.36
CA MET A 179 -1.60 -20.41 4.63
C MET A 179 -1.36 -18.91 4.82
N VAL A 180 -2.41 -18.09 4.70
CA VAL A 180 -2.32 -16.64 4.94
C VAL A 180 -1.98 -16.34 6.40
N THR A 181 -2.64 -17.02 7.35
CA THR A 181 -2.40 -16.86 8.78
C THR A 181 -0.96 -17.21 9.17
N ILE A 182 -0.42 -18.32 8.66
CA ILE A 182 0.98 -18.71 8.88
C ILE A 182 1.93 -17.64 8.34
N TYR A 183 1.63 -17.05 7.17
CA TYR A 183 2.44 -15.98 6.61
C TYR A 183 2.37 -14.69 7.46
N MET A 184 1.18 -14.33 7.96
CA MET A 184 1.02 -13.22 8.91
C MET A 184 1.80 -13.46 10.21
N MET A 185 1.71 -14.67 10.75
CA MET A 185 2.42 -15.08 11.96
C MET A 185 3.94 -15.01 11.76
N TRP A 186 4.44 -15.54 10.64
CA TRP A 186 5.86 -15.50 10.30
C TRP A 186 6.40 -14.07 10.20
N THR A 187 5.69 -13.20 9.48
CA THR A 187 6.09 -11.80 9.33
C THR A 187 5.99 -11.02 10.66
N GLY A 188 5.02 -11.34 11.52
CA GLY A 188 4.90 -10.79 12.87
C GLY A 188 6.08 -11.17 13.77
N ILE A 189 6.48 -12.44 13.74
CA ILE A 189 7.66 -12.96 14.44
C ILE A 189 8.93 -12.28 13.91
N ALA A 190 9.10 -12.23 12.59
CA ALA A 190 10.25 -11.60 11.95
C ALA A 190 10.37 -10.12 12.28
N HIS A 191 9.25 -9.39 12.33
CA HIS A 191 9.19 -7.99 12.76
C HIS A 191 9.58 -7.84 14.24
N HIS A 192 9.06 -8.71 15.12
CA HIS A 192 9.36 -8.65 16.55
C HIS A 192 10.85 -8.88 16.86
N PHE A 193 11.49 -9.83 16.15
CA PHE A 193 12.93 -10.09 16.27
C PHE A 193 13.82 -9.15 15.45
N GLY A 194 13.24 -8.19 14.72
CA GLY A 194 14.01 -7.24 13.92
C GLY A 194 14.81 -7.89 12.79
N TRP A 195 14.31 -9.00 12.22
CA TRP A 195 14.97 -9.65 11.10
C TRP A 195 14.97 -8.76 9.86
N HIS A 196 16.00 -8.88 9.04
CA HIS A 196 16.16 -8.10 7.82
C HIS A 196 15.69 -8.91 6.60
N LEU A 197 15.08 -8.24 5.62
CA LEU A 197 14.66 -8.86 4.35
C LEU A 197 15.90 -9.36 3.62
N ARG A 198 15.96 -10.67 3.34
CA ARG A 198 17.14 -11.28 2.69
C ARG A 198 16.93 -11.65 1.23
N HIS A 199 15.74 -12.15 0.86
CA HIS A 199 15.53 -12.83 -0.42
C HIS A 199 14.53 -12.14 -1.33
N HIS A 200 13.45 -11.59 -0.76
CA HIS A 200 12.37 -10.97 -1.50
C HIS A 200 12.09 -9.59 -0.95
N ARG A 201 11.65 -8.70 -1.84
CA ARG A 201 11.18 -7.36 -1.50
C ARG A 201 9.73 -7.44 -1.02
N LEU A 202 9.38 -6.75 0.06
CA LEU A 202 7.99 -6.60 0.48
C LEU A 202 7.50 -5.20 0.12
N SER A 203 6.76 -5.10 -0.99
CA SER A 203 6.24 -3.85 -1.54
C SER A 203 7.30 -2.74 -1.56
N SER A 204 7.08 -1.62 -0.88
CA SER A 204 8.00 -0.48 -0.81
C SER A 204 9.22 -0.70 0.09
N HIS A 205 9.35 -1.84 0.77
CA HIS A 205 10.52 -2.14 1.62
C HIS A 205 11.56 -2.94 0.86
N VAL A 206 12.74 -2.35 0.66
CA VAL A 206 13.85 -2.98 -0.10
C VAL A 206 14.54 -4.11 0.68
N VAL A 207 15.22 -5.00 -0.06
CA VAL A 207 16.06 -6.04 0.54
C VAL A 207 17.12 -5.37 1.44
N GLY A 208 17.29 -5.90 2.65
CA GLY A 208 18.17 -5.32 3.67
C GLY A 208 17.50 -4.40 4.68
N GLN A 209 16.22 -4.03 4.50
CA GLN A 209 15.45 -3.35 5.55
C GLN A 209 14.89 -4.33 6.59
N VAL A 210 14.50 -3.83 7.76
CA VAL A 210 13.78 -4.62 8.77
C VAL A 210 12.43 -5.05 8.22
N TYR A 211 11.98 -6.28 8.56
CA TYR A 211 10.67 -6.79 8.17
C TYR A 211 9.56 -5.79 8.53
N PRO A 212 8.82 -5.24 7.56
CA PRO A 212 7.64 -4.43 7.87
C PRO A 212 6.51 -5.34 8.39
N PRO A 213 5.59 -4.81 9.21
CA PRO A 213 4.40 -5.56 9.56
C PRO A 213 3.59 -5.79 8.28
N LEU A 214 3.19 -7.03 8.03
CA LEU A 214 2.51 -7.41 6.78
C LEU A 214 1.24 -6.60 6.52
N THR A 215 0.55 -6.22 7.59
CA THR A 215 -0.62 -5.34 7.57
C THR A 215 -0.33 -3.99 6.91
N PHE A 216 0.88 -3.44 7.08
CA PHE A 216 1.29 -2.23 6.38
C PHE A 216 1.37 -2.47 4.87
N CYS A 217 2.02 -3.56 4.46
CA CYS A 217 2.14 -3.91 3.04
C CYS A 217 0.78 -4.18 2.41
N ILE A 218 -0.13 -4.86 3.12
CA ILE A 218 -1.50 -5.11 2.65
C ILE A 218 -2.25 -3.79 2.44
N MET A 219 -2.23 -2.92 3.44
CA MET A 219 -2.87 -1.61 3.35
C MET A 219 -2.29 -0.80 2.19
N GLU A 220 -0.97 -0.71 2.09
CA GLU A 220 -0.24 -0.01 1.03
C GLU A 220 -0.62 -0.53 -0.37
N ASP A 221 -0.59 -1.85 -0.56
CA ASP A 221 -0.80 -2.46 -1.87
C ASP A 221 -2.27 -2.36 -2.32
N ILE A 222 -3.24 -2.63 -1.44
CA ILE A 222 -4.67 -2.53 -1.77
C ILE A 222 -5.03 -1.09 -2.13
N THR A 223 -4.63 -0.11 -1.32
CA THR A 223 -4.98 1.30 -1.58
C THR A 223 -4.26 1.87 -2.78
N ALA A 224 -3.01 1.47 -3.02
CA ALA A 224 -2.28 1.89 -4.21
C ALA A 224 -2.87 1.26 -5.48
N CYS A 225 -3.09 -0.06 -5.51
CA CYS A 225 -3.48 -0.81 -6.69
C CYS A 225 -5.00 -0.83 -6.93
N ASP A 226 -5.79 -1.14 -5.90
CA ASP A 226 -7.25 -1.32 -5.99
C ASP A 226 -7.99 -0.02 -5.69
N GLY A 227 -7.47 0.77 -4.75
CA GLY A 227 -7.97 2.10 -4.44
C GLY A 227 -7.57 3.19 -5.43
N GLY A 228 -6.65 2.91 -6.36
CA GLY A 228 -6.19 3.87 -7.36
C GLY A 228 -5.21 4.94 -6.82
N GLY A 229 -4.71 4.79 -5.59
CA GLY A 229 -3.82 5.78 -4.96
C GLY A 229 -2.38 5.83 -5.54
N GLY A 230 -1.97 4.80 -6.28
CA GLY A 230 -0.67 4.79 -6.98
C GLY A 230 0.55 4.99 -6.07
N LYS A 231 1.65 5.47 -6.67
CA LYS A 231 2.92 5.74 -5.97
C LYS A 231 2.85 6.89 -4.97
N GLU A 232 2.07 7.93 -5.25
CA GLU A 232 1.90 9.07 -4.35
C GLU A 232 1.36 8.63 -2.98
N TYR A 233 0.39 7.71 -2.99
CA TYR A 233 -0.10 7.11 -1.75
C TYR A 233 0.98 6.31 -1.03
N ARG A 234 1.77 5.50 -1.75
CA ARG A 234 2.85 4.69 -1.15
C ARG A 234 3.91 5.57 -0.47
N GLU A 235 4.32 6.65 -1.11
CA GLU A 235 5.24 7.64 -0.53
C GLU A 235 4.69 8.28 0.73
N ALA A 236 3.43 8.73 0.70
CA ALA A 236 2.77 9.33 1.84
C ALA A 236 2.58 8.32 3.00
N ALA A 237 2.21 7.08 2.68
CA ALA A 237 2.04 6.00 3.65
C ALA A 237 3.38 5.65 4.33
N LEU A 238 4.46 5.58 3.57
CA LEU A 238 5.80 5.34 4.12
C LEU A 238 6.29 6.52 4.97
N LYS A 239 6.06 7.77 4.54
CA LYS A 239 6.39 8.97 5.34
C LYS A 239 5.65 8.95 6.67
N ARG A 240 4.37 8.58 6.67
CA ARG A 240 3.56 8.45 7.90
C ARG A 240 3.99 7.30 8.79
N TYR A 241 4.34 6.16 8.19
CA TYR A 241 4.87 5.00 8.91
C TYR A 241 6.15 5.35 9.67
N ASN A 242 7.07 6.08 9.03
CA ASN A 242 8.31 6.52 9.66
C ASN A 242 8.09 7.61 10.71
N ALA A 243 7.15 8.53 10.49
CA ALA A 243 6.88 9.65 11.40
C ALA A 243 6.09 9.28 12.66
N SER A 244 5.20 8.28 12.63
CA SER A 244 4.26 8.01 13.73
C SER A 244 4.46 6.65 14.41
N PRO A 245 5.02 6.60 15.63
CA PRO A 245 5.12 5.36 16.41
C PRO A 245 3.77 4.73 16.75
N ARG A 246 2.74 5.56 16.99
CA ARG A 246 1.38 5.08 17.27
C ARG A 246 0.79 4.32 16.09
N PHE A 247 0.99 4.84 14.87
CA PHE A 247 0.52 4.19 13.65
C PHE A 247 1.21 2.83 13.43
N ARG A 248 2.53 2.76 13.67
CA ARG A 248 3.27 1.48 13.60
C ARG A 248 2.75 0.46 14.60
N ARG A 249 2.52 0.88 15.85
CA ARG A 249 2.00 -0.02 16.89
C ARG A 249 0.62 -0.56 16.52
N MET A 250 -0.28 0.29 16.03
CA MET A 250 -1.61 -0.12 15.56
C MET A 250 -1.52 -1.18 14.46
N LEU A 251 -0.60 -1.04 13.49
CA LEU A 251 -0.42 -2.00 12.41
C LEU A 251 0.10 -3.35 12.91
N VAL A 252 0.98 -3.34 13.91
CA VAL A 252 1.49 -4.56 14.56
C VAL A 252 0.40 -5.23 15.40
N GLU A 253 -0.38 -4.47 16.16
CA GLU A 253 -1.52 -5.02 16.91
C GLU A 253 -2.56 -5.65 15.97
N MET A 254 -2.85 -5.01 14.83
CA MET A 254 -3.75 -5.56 13.82
C MET A 254 -3.17 -6.81 13.15
N LEU A 255 -1.84 -6.84 12.89
CA LEU A 255 -1.16 -8.03 12.40
C LEU A 255 -1.35 -9.22 13.34
N TRP A 256 -1.08 -9.03 14.64
CA TRP A 256 -1.23 -10.09 15.63
C TRP A 256 -2.70 -10.48 15.84
N GLY A 257 -3.61 -9.51 15.82
CA GLY A 257 -5.05 -9.77 15.85
C GLY A 257 -5.47 -10.77 14.79
N TRP A 258 -5.14 -10.50 13.53
CA TRP A 258 -5.50 -11.39 12.41
C TRP A 258 -4.71 -12.69 12.38
N ALA A 259 -3.42 -12.66 12.77
CA ALA A 259 -2.59 -13.84 12.84
C ALA A 259 -3.05 -14.84 13.92
N ILE A 260 -3.61 -14.36 15.04
CA ILE A 260 -4.07 -15.23 16.14
C ILE A 260 -5.48 -15.73 15.87
N THR A 261 -6.38 -14.88 15.36
CA THR A 261 -7.77 -15.29 15.11
C THR A 261 -7.89 -16.21 13.90
N GLY A 262 -6.97 -16.11 12.93
CA GLY A 262 -7.03 -16.90 11.71
C GLY A 262 -8.29 -16.60 10.88
N SER A 263 -8.63 -15.31 10.79
CA SER A 263 -9.87 -14.80 10.19
C SER A 263 -9.61 -13.59 9.32
#